data_AF-A0A3S5AS65-F1
#
_entry.id   AF-A0A3S5AS65-F1
#
_cell.length_a   1.000
_cell.length_b   1.000
_cell.length_c   1.000
_cell.angle_alpha   90.00
_cell.angle_beta   90.00
_cell.angle_gamma   90.00
#
_symmetry.space_group_name_H-M   'P 1'
#
loop_
_entity.id
_entity.type
_entity.pdbx_description
1 polymer ?
#
loop_
_entity_poly.entity_id
_entity_poly.type
_entity_poly.pdbx_seq_one_letter_code
_entity_poly.pdbx_strand_id
1 'polypeptide(L)'
;MRAEKRNRREMRKKSLAKWYDLPKTELTKDDKEDLEFIKLRRVLTNVSEGGSHVKRSDSRCTHFQRGVVVDDPGDFHHRLPKKLRGQTLVDEICRNAEIMREQRLRYRKVKASQNIKKAAIRRRNAQIHRKLAKKGDRGRKMQLIPMK
;
A
#
# COMPACT_ATOMS: atom_id res chain seq x y z
N MET A 1 -46.70 1.98 4.62
CA MET A 1 -46.03 2.76 3.53
C MET A 1 -44.58 3.19 3.82
N ARG A 2 -44.26 3.98 4.87
CA ARG A 2 -42.87 4.46 5.10
C ARG A 2 -41.90 3.37 5.58
N ALA A 3 -42.33 2.49 6.49
CA ALA A 3 -41.51 1.38 7.00
C ALA A 3 -41.10 0.39 5.90
N GLU A 4 -42.03 0.06 5.01
CA GLU A 4 -41.78 -0.85 3.90
C GLU A 4 -40.82 -0.27 2.85
N LYS A 5 -40.93 1.04 2.55
CA LYS A 5 -39.95 1.76 1.73
C LYS A 5 -38.56 1.77 2.37
N ARG A 6 -38.46 1.83 3.69
CA ARG A 6 -37.19 1.74 4.42
C ARG A 6 -36.60 0.33 4.33
N ASN A 7 -37.40 -0.71 4.57
CA ASN A 7 -36.95 -2.10 4.49
C ASN A 7 -36.44 -2.44 3.07
N ARG A 8 -37.16 -2.03 2.01
CA ARG A 8 -36.69 -2.21 0.62
C ARG A 8 -35.36 -1.50 0.33
N ARG A 9 -35.10 -0.35 0.96
CA ARG A 9 -33.81 0.36 0.85
C ARG A 9 -32.70 -0.37 1.60
N GLU A 10 -32.99 -0.94 2.76
CA GLU A 10 -32.01 -1.71 3.54
C GLU A 10 -31.64 -3.03 2.84
N MET A 11 -32.62 -3.74 2.28
CA MET A 11 -32.38 -4.94 1.47
C MET A 11 -31.51 -4.63 0.24
N ARG A 12 -31.80 -3.53 -0.46
CA ARG A 12 -30.96 -3.02 -1.57
C ARG A 12 -29.54 -2.65 -1.19
N LYS A 13 -29.27 -2.37 0.09
CA LYS A 13 -27.92 -2.09 0.62
C LYS A 13 -27.19 -3.34 1.08
N LYS A 14 -27.93 -4.44 1.32
CA LYS A 14 -27.40 -5.72 1.81
C LYS A 14 -26.95 -6.62 0.68
N SER A 15 -27.71 -6.69 -0.41
CA SER A 15 -27.35 -7.46 -1.60
C SER A 15 -27.49 -6.61 -2.86
N LEU A 16 -26.62 -6.88 -3.83
CA LEU A 16 -26.69 -6.27 -5.15
C LEU A 16 -27.60 -7.11 -6.06
N ALA A 17 -28.91 -6.88 -6.01
CA ALA A 17 -29.90 -7.68 -6.73
C ALA A 17 -29.68 -7.74 -8.26
N LYS A 18 -29.08 -6.71 -8.86
CA LYS A 18 -28.72 -6.70 -10.30
C LYS A 18 -27.54 -7.60 -10.65
N TRP A 19 -26.82 -8.11 -9.64
CA TRP A 19 -25.61 -8.89 -9.79
C TRP A 19 -25.71 -10.14 -8.92
N TYR A 20 -26.68 -10.99 -9.24
CA TYR A 20 -26.90 -12.30 -8.59
C TYR A 20 -26.89 -12.23 -7.06
N ASP A 21 -27.49 -11.19 -6.49
CA ASP A 21 -27.56 -10.95 -5.05
C ASP A 21 -26.20 -10.92 -4.34
N LEU A 22 -25.15 -10.38 -4.99
CA LEU A 22 -23.82 -10.26 -4.38
C LEU A 22 -23.91 -9.59 -3.00
N PRO A 23 -23.51 -10.28 -1.92
CA PRO A 23 -23.68 -9.79 -0.58
C PRO A 23 -22.72 -8.64 -0.28
N LYS A 24 -23.14 -7.76 0.61
CA LYS A 24 -22.28 -6.77 1.22
C LYS A 24 -21.46 -7.43 2.32
N THR A 25 -20.22 -7.75 2.03
CA THR A 25 -19.30 -8.39 2.97
C THR A 25 -18.78 -7.39 4.01
N GLU A 26 -18.75 -7.82 5.27
CA GLU A 26 -18.09 -7.09 6.35
C GLU A 26 -16.58 -7.24 6.23
N LEU A 27 -15.84 -6.12 6.32
CA LEU A 27 -14.39 -6.11 6.12
C LEU A 27 -13.68 -6.76 7.32
N THR A 28 -13.31 -8.03 7.19
CA THR A 28 -12.38 -8.69 8.12
C THR A 28 -10.98 -8.08 8.01
N LYS A 29 -10.08 -8.41 8.95
CA LYS A 29 -8.69 -7.92 8.89
C LYS A 29 -7.99 -8.43 7.64
N ASP A 30 -8.12 -9.72 7.35
CA ASP A 30 -7.49 -10.38 6.21
C ASP A 30 -8.02 -9.83 4.88
N ASP A 31 -9.33 -9.54 4.80
CA ASP A 31 -9.91 -8.89 3.62
C ASP A 31 -9.31 -7.51 3.36
N LYS A 32 -9.01 -6.75 4.41
CA LYS A 32 -8.40 -5.42 4.25
C LYS A 32 -6.99 -5.53 3.70
N GLU A 33 -6.21 -6.49 4.20
CA GLU A 33 -4.85 -6.75 3.75
C GLU A 33 -4.84 -7.19 2.28
N ASP A 34 -5.70 -8.14 1.90
CA ASP A 34 -5.84 -8.61 0.52
C ASP A 34 -6.34 -7.49 -0.41
N LEU A 35 -7.31 -6.67 0.01
CA LEU A 35 -7.80 -5.55 -0.80
C LEU A 35 -6.76 -4.43 -0.96
N GLU A 36 -5.97 -4.14 0.08
CA GLU A 36 -4.84 -3.21 -0.02
C GLU A 36 -3.79 -3.75 -0.98
N PHE A 37 -3.47 -5.03 -0.87
CA PHE A 37 -2.55 -5.70 -1.76
C PHE A 37 -3.01 -5.63 -3.24
N ILE A 38 -4.29 -5.89 -3.51
CA ILE A 38 -4.86 -5.78 -4.87
C ILE A 38 -4.74 -4.36 -5.42
N LYS A 39 -4.86 -3.32 -4.59
CA LYS A 39 -4.63 -1.92 -5.01
C LYS A 39 -3.16 -1.68 -5.36
N LEU A 40 -2.26 -2.30 -4.62
CA LEU A 40 -0.80 -2.16 -4.78
C LEU A 40 -0.19 -3.15 -5.79
N ARG A 41 -0.98 -4.02 -6.43
CA ARG A 41 -0.52 -5.07 -7.35
C ARG A 41 0.50 -4.61 -8.40
N ARG A 42 0.43 -3.35 -8.84
CA ARG A 42 1.40 -2.73 -9.77
C ARG A 42 2.84 -2.78 -9.26
N VAL A 43 3.07 -2.76 -7.94
CA VAL A 43 4.41 -2.82 -7.35
C VAL A 43 5.06 -4.19 -7.62
N LEU A 44 4.26 -5.25 -7.68
CA LEU A 44 4.70 -6.62 -7.91
C LEU A 44 4.85 -6.95 -9.39
N THR A 45 3.97 -6.45 -10.25
CA THR A 45 4.03 -6.75 -11.68
C THR A 45 5.23 -6.14 -12.40
N ASN A 46 5.88 -5.13 -11.81
CA ASN A 46 7.17 -4.59 -12.30
C ASN A 46 8.38 -5.45 -11.87
N VAL A 47 8.15 -6.62 -11.27
CA VAL A 47 9.20 -7.51 -10.76
C VAL A 47 9.39 -8.71 -11.67
N SER A 48 8.27 -9.33 -12.08
CA SER A 48 8.28 -10.46 -13.00
C SER A 48 8.67 -10.00 -14.41
N GLU A 49 9.56 -10.77 -15.03
CA GLU A 49 10.15 -10.55 -16.36
C GLU A 49 9.07 -10.14 -17.38
N GLY A 50 9.19 -8.95 -17.97
CA GLY A 50 8.27 -8.43 -18.99
C GLY A 50 7.18 -7.45 -18.52
N GLY A 51 7.10 -7.14 -17.21
CA GLY A 51 6.45 -5.93 -16.69
C GLY A 51 5.02 -5.66 -17.18
N SER A 52 4.05 -6.51 -16.84
CA SER A 52 2.66 -6.25 -17.19
C SER A 52 2.17 -4.94 -16.54
N HIS A 53 1.85 -3.95 -17.38
CA HIS A 53 1.37 -2.64 -16.94
C HIS A 53 -0.10 -2.74 -16.55
N VAL A 54 -0.38 -2.91 -15.26
CA VAL A 54 -1.76 -2.99 -14.80
C VAL A 54 -2.35 -1.59 -14.62
N LYS A 55 -3.57 -1.37 -15.12
CA LYS A 55 -4.33 -0.13 -14.92
C LYS A 55 -4.54 0.13 -13.43
N ARG A 56 -4.44 1.39 -13.02
CA ARG A 56 -4.72 1.81 -11.64
C ARG A 56 -6.16 1.43 -11.27
N SER A 57 -6.32 0.79 -10.13
CA SER A 57 -7.63 0.37 -9.62
C SER A 57 -8.36 1.56 -9.00
N ASP A 58 -9.63 1.75 -9.37
CA ASP A 58 -10.53 2.56 -8.56
C ASP A 58 -10.96 1.73 -7.34
N SER A 59 -10.88 2.32 -6.16
CA SER A 59 -10.70 1.61 -4.88
C SER A 59 -11.98 1.49 -4.04
N ARG A 60 -13.15 1.76 -4.62
CA ARG A 60 -14.42 1.89 -3.89
C ARG A 60 -15.34 0.68 -4.02
N CYS A 61 -14.80 -0.53 -3.85
CA CYS A 61 -15.61 -1.76 -3.81
C CYS A 61 -16.36 -1.85 -2.47
N THR A 62 -17.69 -1.80 -2.52
CA THR A 62 -18.56 -1.93 -1.33
C THR A 62 -19.14 -3.33 -1.16
N HIS A 63 -19.19 -4.10 -2.25
CA HIS A 63 -19.68 -5.47 -2.30
C HIS A 63 -18.59 -6.29 -3.00
N PHE A 64 -18.15 -7.37 -2.39
CA PHE A 64 -17.12 -8.25 -2.93
C PHE A 64 -17.28 -9.65 -2.33
N GLN A 65 -16.80 -10.65 -3.05
CA GLN A 65 -16.75 -12.02 -2.60
C GLN A 65 -15.34 -12.55 -2.80
N ARG A 66 -14.84 -13.29 -1.81
CA ARG A 66 -13.59 -14.04 -1.91
C ARG A 66 -13.91 -15.40 -2.52
N GLY A 67 -13.17 -15.78 -3.56
CA GLY A 67 -13.31 -17.06 -4.23
C GLY A 67 -11.94 -17.67 -4.53
N VAL A 68 -11.91 -18.97 -4.81
CA VAL A 68 -10.72 -19.71 -5.19
C VAL A 68 -10.88 -20.15 -6.65
N VAL A 69 -9.81 -20.07 -7.43
CA VAL A 69 -9.82 -20.56 -8.81
C VAL A 69 -9.86 -22.09 -8.78
N VAL A 70 -10.84 -22.67 -9.49
CA VAL A 70 -10.94 -24.12 -9.67
C VAL A 70 -10.11 -24.50 -10.88
N ASP A 71 -9.20 -25.45 -10.71
CA ASP A 71 -8.30 -25.90 -11.79
C ASP A 71 -9.07 -26.66 -12.86
N ASP A 72 -8.66 -26.49 -14.12
CA ASP A 72 -9.19 -27.26 -15.24
C ASP A 72 -8.61 -28.69 -15.26
N PRO A 73 -9.42 -29.74 -15.50
CA PRO A 73 -8.93 -31.11 -15.55
C PRO A 73 -7.90 -31.38 -16.66
N GLY A 74 -7.92 -30.62 -17.75
CA GLY A 74 -7.03 -30.78 -18.90
C GLY A 74 -5.68 -30.10 -18.75
N ASP A 75 -5.53 -29.16 -17.82
CA ASP A 75 -4.30 -28.39 -17.62
C ASP A 75 -3.58 -28.78 -16.33
N PHE A 76 -2.90 -29.92 -16.38
CA PHE A 76 -2.15 -30.44 -15.22
C PHE A 76 -0.93 -29.58 -14.86
N HIS A 77 -0.28 -28.96 -15.85
CA HIS A 77 1.06 -28.38 -15.65
C HIS A 77 1.01 -26.94 -15.14
N HIS A 78 -0.04 -26.19 -15.42
CA HIS A 78 -0.17 -24.81 -14.92
C HIS A 78 -0.87 -24.70 -13.56
N ARG A 79 -1.42 -25.80 -13.02
CA ARG A 79 -2.12 -25.78 -11.74
C ARG A 79 -1.17 -25.59 -10.54
N LEU A 80 -1.67 -24.91 -9.50
CA LEU A 80 -0.88 -24.66 -8.29
C LEU A 80 -0.86 -25.91 -7.39
N PRO A 81 0.31 -26.44 -6.97
CA PRO A 81 0.37 -27.58 -6.07
C PRO A 81 -0.21 -27.24 -4.70
N LYS A 82 -0.79 -28.24 -4.01
CA LYS A 82 -1.49 -28.07 -2.73
C LYS A 82 -0.66 -27.37 -1.65
N LYS A 83 0.66 -27.57 -1.65
CA LYS A 83 1.59 -26.95 -0.68
C LYS A 83 1.72 -25.43 -0.85
N LEU A 84 1.54 -24.93 -2.07
CA LEU A 84 1.67 -23.50 -2.36
C LEU A 84 0.34 -22.74 -2.17
N ARG A 85 -0.81 -23.44 -2.17
CA ARG A 85 -2.13 -22.85 -1.91
C ARG A 85 -2.22 -22.30 -0.49
N GLY A 86 -2.59 -21.04 -0.37
CA GLY A 86 -2.74 -20.32 0.90
C GLY A 86 -4.20 -20.12 1.25
N GLN A 87 -4.43 -19.56 2.44
CA GLN A 87 -5.79 -19.18 2.86
C GLN A 87 -6.17 -17.79 2.33
N THR A 88 -5.17 -16.91 2.17
CA THR A 88 -5.32 -15.53 1.70
C THR A 88 -4.32 -15.23 0.59
N LEU A 89 -4.61 -14.19 -0.19
CA LEU A 89 -3.76 -13.79 -1.31
C LEU A 89 -2.38 -13.33 -0.81
N VAL A 90 -2.34 -12.58 0.29
CA VAL A 90 -1.07 -12.11 0.90
C VAL A 90 -0.22 -13.29 1.39
N ASP A 91 -0.83 -14.31 2.00
CA ASP A 91 -0.11 -15.49 2.51
C ASP A 91 0.55 -16.28 1.36
N GLU A 92 -0.16 -16.51 0.25
CA GLU A 92 0.41 -17.15 -0.95
C GLU A 92 1.64 -16.42 -1.48
N ILE A 93 1.57 -15.09 -1.52
CA ILE A 93 2.65 -14.26 -2.03
C ILE A 93 3.84 -14.24 -1.07
N CYS A 94 3.60 -14.21 0.24
CA CYS A 94 4.63 -14.26 1.27
C CYS A 94 5.40 -15.59 1.29
N ARG A 95 4.76 -16.70 0.87
CA ARG A 95 5.44 -18.00 0.74
C ARG A 95 6.41 -18.06 -0.44
N ASN A 96 6.25 -17.18 -1.44
CA ASN A 96 7.18 -17.13 -2.57
C ASN A 96 8.51 -16.45 -2.17
N ALA A 97 9.56 -17.25 -2.05
CA ALA A 97 10.89 -16.81 -1.62
C ALA A 97 11.54 -15.80 -2.58
N GLU A 98 11.29 -15.91 -3.88
CA GLU A 98 11.86 -15.04 -4.92
C GLU A 98 11.28 -13.63 -4.79
N ILE A 99 9.95 -13.53 -4.76
CA ILE A 99 9.24 -12.26 -4.58
C ILE A 99 9.71 -11.60 -3.27
N MET A 100 9.81 -12.36 -2.19
CA MET A 100 10.27 -11.82 -0.90
C MET A 100 11.72 -11.33 -0.95
N ARG A 101 12.62 -12.03 -1.65
CA ARG A 101 14.02 -11.60 -1.83
C ARG A 101 14.09 -10.26 -2.56
N GLU A 102 13.35 -10.10 -3.63
CA GLU A 102 13.36 -8.88 -4.44
C GLU A 102 12.73 -7.70 -3.70
N GLN A 103 11.62 -7.93 -3.00
CA GLN A 103 10.98 -6.90 -2.18
C GLN A 103 11.88 -6.44 -1.03
N ARG A 104 12.60 -7.37 -0.37
CA ARG A 104 13.60 -7.00 0.65
C ARG A 104 14.70 -6.12 0.08
N LEU A 105 15.22 -6.45 -1.12
CA LEU A 105 16.25 -5.64 -1.78
C LEU A 105 15.74 -4.25 -2.13
N ARG A 106 14.54 -4.14 -2.72
CA ARG A 106 13.89 -2.86 -3.04
C ARG A 106 13.65 -2.02 -1.80
N TYR A 107 13.13 -2.63 -0.73
CA TYR A 107 12.92 -1.97 0.55
C TYR A 107 14.22 -1.40 1.11
N ARG A 108 15.33 -2.16 1.09
CA ARG A 108 16.65 -1.68 1.53
C ARG A 108 17.12 -0.47 0.72
N LYS A 109 16.96 -0.51 -0.61
CA LYS A 109 17.31 0.62 -1.51
C LYS A 109 16.49 1.87 -1.19
N VAL A 110 15.18 1.73 -1.04
CA VAL A 110 14.27 2.84 -0.69
C VAL A 110 14.63 3.43 0.68
N LYS A 111 14.83 2.59 1.69
CA LYS A 111 15.17 3.03 3.06
C LYS A 111 16.53 3.73 3.10
N ALA A 112 17.53 3.23 2.37
CA ALA A 112 18.82 3.89 2.23
C ALA A 112 18.68 5.28 1.59
N SER A 113 17.95 5.40 0.48
CA SER A 113 17.67 6.68 -0.18
C SER A 113 16.96 7.67 0.77
N GLN A 114 15.95 7.21 1.50
CA GLN A 114 15.25 8.04 2.50
C GLN A 114 16.19 8.52 3.61
N ASN A 115 17.07 7.65 4.11
CA ASN A 115 18.03 8.00 5.15
C ASN A 115 19.05 9.04 4.67
N ILE A 116 19.54 8.91 3.43
CA ILE A 116 20.42 9.90 2.80
C ILE A 116 19.72 11.27 2.72
N LYS A 117 18.47 11.31 2.23
CA LYS A 117 17.67 12.53 2.15
C LYS A 117 17.47 13.17 3.53
N LYS A 118 17.10 12.38 4.55
CA LYS A 118 16.95 12.85 5.93
C LYS A 118 18.26 13.38 6.51
N ALA A 119 19.39 12.74 6.24
CA ALA A 119 20.70 13.21 6.68
C ALA A 119 21.08 14.54 6.01
N ALA A 120 20.83 14.68 4.70
CA ALA A 120 21.06 15.92 3.98
C ALA A 120 20.23 17.09 4.53
N ILE A 121 18.94 16.87 4.80
CA ILE A 121 18.07 17.87 5.43
C ILE A 121 18.60 18.28 6.81
N ARG A 122 18.98 17.31 7.65
CA ARG A 122 19.55 17.60 8.98
C ARG A 122 20.83 18.44 8.90
N ARG A 123 21.74 18.10 7.97
CA ARG A 123 22.98 18.88 7.74
C ARG A 123 22.68 20.31 7.31
N ARG A 124 21.73 20.49 6.38
CA ARG A 124 21.29 21.82 5.92
C ARG A 124 20.71 22.65 7.06
N ASN A 125 19.81 22.07 7.86
CA ASN A 125 19.20 22.76 9.00
C ASN A 125 20.26 23.16 10.04
N ALA A 126 21.20 22.27 10.36
CA ALA A 126 22.32 22.60 11.25
C ALA A 126 23.18 23.75 10.69
N GLN A 127 23.44 23.79 9.38
CA GLN A 127 24.17 24.89 8.75
C GLN A 127 23.39 26.21 8.84
N ILE A 128 22.06 26.19 8.65
CA ILE A 128 21.20 27.37 8.81
C ILE A 128 21.25 27.88 10.26
N HIS A 129 21.05 27.02 11.26
CA HIS A 129 21.14 27.41 12.66
C HIS A 129 22.51 28.00 13.02
N ARG A 130 23.62 27.43 12.53
CA ARG A 130 24.96 28.00 12.71
C ARG A 130 25.11 29.38 12.08
N LYS A 131 24.57 29.60 10.87
CA LYS A 131 24.61 30.91 10.20
C LYS A 131 23.79 31.96 10.96
N LEU A 132 22.61 31.59 11.45
CA LEU A 132 21.76 32.47 12.27
C LEU A 132 22.44 32.86 13.58
N ALA A 133 23.03 31.89 14.30
CA ALA A 133 23.78 32.15 15.52
C ALA A 133 24.96 33.11 15.29
N LYS A 134 25.74 32.90 14.22
CA LYS A 134 26.84 33.82 13.83
C LYS A 134 26.35 35.21 13.40
N LYS A 135 25.11 35.38 12.93
CA LYS A 135 24.55 36.70 12.59
C LYS A 135 24.11 37.44 13.86
N GLY A 136 23.47 36.75 14.80
CA GLY A 136 23.11 37.32 16.11
C GLY A 136 24.33 37.75 16.92
N ASP A 137 25.40 36.94 16.92
CA ASP A 137 26.65 37.25 17.63
C ASP A 137 27.39 38.46 17.02
N ARG A 138 27.39 38.60 15.69
CA ARG A 138 27.91 39.79 15.00
C ARG A 138 27.11 41.05 15.31
N GLY A 139 25.78 40.97 15.33
CA GLY A 139 24.93 42.11 15.72
C GLY A 139 25.18 42.58 17.16
N ARG A 140 25.39 41.63 18.08
CA ARG A 140 25.72 41.91 19.48
C ARG A 140 27.12 42.52 19.65
N LYS A 141 28.12 42.02 18.90
CA LYS A 141 29.48 42.60 18.88
C LYS A 141 29.51 44.01 18.29
N MET A 142 28.69 44.32 17.28
CA MET A 142 28.64 45.67 16.70
C MET A 142 28.01 46.70 17.65
N GLN A 143 27.08 46.29 18.51
CA GLN A 143 26.48 47.18 19.51
C GLN A 143 27.37 47.41 20.75
N LEU A 144 28.40 46.57 20.95
CA LEU A 144 29.34 46.63 22.07
C LEU A 144 30.64 47.37 21.74
N ILE A 145 30.73 48.05 20.59
CA ILE A 145 31.89 48.89 20.27
C ILE A 145 31.67 50.23 20.98
N PRO A 146 32.41 50.56 22.06
CA PRO A 146 32.25 51.85 22.72
C PRO A 146 32.75 52.96 21.79
N MET A 147 31.91 53.97 21.57
CA MET A 147 32.33 55.18 20.86
C MET A 147 33.32 55.93 21.76
N LYS A 148 34.48 56.26 21.20
CA LYS A 148 35.56 57.01 21.84
C LYS A 148 35.20 58.49 21.95
#